data_AF-A0A1G1V8P5-F1
#
_entry.id   AF-A0A1G1V8P5-F1
#
_cell.length_a   1.000
_cell.length_b   1.000
_cell.length_c   1.000
_cell.angle_alpha   90.00
_cell.angle_beta   90.00
_cell.angle_gamma   90.00
#
_symmetry.space_group_name_H-M   'P 1'
#
loop_
_entity.id
_entity.type
_entity.pdbx_description
1 polymer ?
#
loop_
_entity_poly.entity_id
_entity_poly.type
_entity_poly.pdbx_seq_one_letter_code
_entity_poly.pdbx_strand_id
1 'polypeptide(L)'
;MVSKGIEDKIRRRRSFLPALVLGILFFFGWLTFLFFVPPQNVFLTFGFVALLFLSLLFFSSLLMGRTRRGLVFSLGVVLFLVLGYFGAGNWLNFILLTAIGVTLEYYLSRRR
;
A
#
# COMPACT_ATOMS: atom_id res chain seq x y z
N MET A 1 -30.92 -5.16 24.35
CA MET A 1 -30.37 -5.75 23.11
C MET A 1 -29.84 -4.63 22.22
N VAL A 2 -28.61 -4.18 22.45
CA VAL A 2 -27.96 -3.19 21.59
C VAL A 2 -27.69 -3.87 20.26
N SER A 3 -28.28 -3.32 19.20
CA SER A 3 -28.18 -3.85 17.84
C SER A 3 -26.72 -4.08 17.46
N LYS A 4 -26.37 -5.33 17.14
CA LYS A 4 -25.05 -5.77 16.64
C LYS A 4 -24.45 -4.83 15.58
N GLY A 5 -25.30 -4.10 14.84
CA GLY A 5 -24.87 -3.13 13.83
C GLY A 5 -24.15 -1.88 14.36
N ILE A 6 -24.32 -1.51 15.64
CA ILE A 6 -23.61 -0.36 16.25
C ILE A 6 -22.20 -0.76 16.66
N GLU A 7 -22.03 -1.94 17.26
CA GLU A 7 -20.71 -2.46 17.67
C GLU A 7 -19.77 -2.65 16.48
N ASP A 8 -20.27 -3.16 15.35
CA ASP A 8 -19.46 -3.34 14.14
C ASP A 8 -19.01 -2.00 13.54
N LYS A 9 -19.86 -0.96 13.58
CA LYS A 9 -19.48 0.40 13.16
C LYS A 9 -18.44 1.01 14.09
N ILE A 10 -18.53 0.79 15.40
CA ILE A 10 -17.55 1.31 16.39
C ILE A 10 -16.21 0.58 16.24
N ARG A 11 -16.22 -0.75 16.05
CA ARG A 11 -15.01 -1.55 15.86
C ARG A 11 -14.24 -1.18 14.60
N ARG A 12 -14.93 -0.86 13.49
CA ARG A 12 -14.31 -0.33 12.26
C ARG A 12 -13.64 1.04 12.43
N ARG A 13 -14.17 1.92 13.28
CA ARG A 13 -13.59 3.24 13.52
C ARG A 13 -12.37 3.18 14.43
N ARG A 14 -12.29 2.18 15.32
CA ARG A 14 -11.18 2.05 16.27
C ARG A 14 -9.85 1.66 15.62
N SER A 15 -9.88 0.90 14.51
CA SER A 15 -8.68 0.56 13.73
C SER A 15 -8.27 1.64 12.71
N PHE A 16 -9.14 2.63 12.46
CA PHE A 16 -8.87 3.73 11.53
C PHE A 16 -7.83 4.71 12.09
N LEU A 17 -7.94 5.09 13.37
CA LEU A 17 -7.02 6.05 14.00
C LEU A 17 -5.57 5.55 14.06
N PRO A 18 -5.26 4.32 14.52
CA PRO A 18 -3.89 3.82 14.54
C PRO A 18 -3.30 3.71 13.14
N ALA A 19 -4.07 3.24 12.16
CA ALA A 19 -3.62 3.13 10.77
C ALA A 19 -3.34 4.50 10.15
N LEU A 20 -4.12 5.53 10.50
CA LEU A 20 -3.94 6.90 10.02
C LEU A 20 -2.68 7.54 10.60
N VAL A 21 -2.45 7.39 11.90
CA VAL A 21 -1.22 7.86 12.56
C VAL A 21 0.01 7.18 11.95
N LEU A 22 -0.02 5.86 11.80
CA LEU A 22 1.07 5.12 11.17
C LEU A 22 1.27 5.53 9.71
N GLY A 23 0.20 5.68 8.93
CA GLY A 23 0.28 6.10 7.53
C GLY A 23 0.94 7.47 7.38
N ILE A 24 0.53 8.45 8.20
CA ILE A 24 1.13 9.78 8.25
C ILE A 24 2.62 9.68 8.64
N LEU A 25 2.93 8.94 9.71
CA LEU A 25 4.31 8.76 10.18
C LEU A 25 5.22 8.19 9.09
N PHE A 26 4.79 7.12 8.42
CA PHE A 26 5.57 6.49 7.34
C PHE A 26 5.68 7.37 6.10
N PHE A 27 4.65 8.17 5.79
CA PHE A 27 4.69 9.10 4.66
C PHE A 27 5.66 10.26 4.90
N PHE A 28 5.63 10.87 6.09
CA PHE A 28 6.61 11.88 6.46
C PHE A 28 8.02 11.30 6.53
N GLY A 29 8.18 10.09 7.07
CA GLY A 29 9.46 9.38 7.05
C GLY A 29 9.99 9.18 5.62
N TRP A 30 9.10 8.78 4.70
CA TRP A 30 9.44 8.63 3.28
C TRP A 30 9.80 9.96 2.62
N LEU A 31 9.05 11.04 2.89
CA LEU A 31 9.34 12.39 2.38
C LEU A 31 10.73 12.87 2.83
N THR A 32 11.05 12.69 4.11
CA THR A 32 12.38 13.04 4.64
C THR A 32 13.46 12.25 3.93
N PHE A 33 13.25 10.95 3.69
CA PHE A 33 14.18 10.13 2.93
C PHE A 33 14.36 10.63 1.49
N LEU A 34 13.27 11.06 0.83
CA LEU A 34 13.30 11.54 -0.54
C LEU A 34 14.13 12.83 -0.71
N PHE A 35 14.04 13.77 0.23
CA PHE A 35 14.72 15.07 0.12
C PHE A 35 16.13 15.09 0.73
N PHE A 36 16.38 14.32 1.78
CA PHE A 36 17.61 14.45 2.58
C PHE A 36 18.59 13.28 2.43
N VAL A 37 18.18 12.15 1.84
CA VAL A 37 19.02 10.95 1.76
C VAL A 37 19.40 10.65 0.31
N PRO A 38 20.66 10.93 -0.09
CA PRO A 38 21.11 10.57 -1.43
C PRO A 38 21.20 9.03 -1.57
N PRO A 39 20.74 8.46 -2.69
CA PRO A 39 20.76 7.01 -2.92
C PRO A 39 22.17 6.53 -3.31
N GLN A 40 23.11 6.62 -2.38
CA GLN A 40 24.50 6.20 -2.59
C GLN A 40 24.70 4.70 -2.39
N ASN A 41 23.87 4.09 -1.52
CA ASN A 41 23.98 2.70 -1.13
C ASN A 41 22.71 1.92 -1.46
N VAL A 42 22.89 0.68 -1.92
CA VAL A 42 21.79 -0.25 -2.24
C VAL A 42 20.84 -0.45 -1.03
N PHE A 43 21.38 -0.49 0.19
CA PHE A 43 20.58 -0.58 1.42
C PHE A 43 19.63 0.62 1.62
N LEU A 44 20.07 1.83 1.26
CA LEU A 44 19.23 3.04 1.34
C LEU A 44 18.13 3.00 0.29
N THR A 45 18.42 2.46 -0.90
CA THR A 45 17.41 2.23 -1.95
C THR A 45 16.33 1.24 -1.49
N PHE A 46 16.72 0.13 -0.87
CA PHE A 46 15.75 -0.81 -0.29
C PHE A 46 14.93 -0.17 0.84
N GLY A 47 15.57 0.60 1.72
CA GLY A 47 14.87 1.36 2.76
C GLY A 47 13.83 2.31 2.19
N PHE A 48 14.18 3.06 1.15
CA PHE A 48 13.26 3.95 0.44
C PHE A 48 12.03 3.23 -0.12
N VAL A 49 12.25 2.10 -0.83
CA VAL A 49 11.16 1.31 -1.40
C VAL A 49 10.29 0.69 -0.30
N ALA A 50 10.88 0.24 0.79
CA ALA A 50 10.15 -0.32 1.93
C ALA A 50 9.30 0.74 2.65
N LEU A 51 9.82 1.96 2.85
CA LEU A 51 9.04 3.07 3.42
C LEU A 51 7.89 3.47 2.51
N LEU A 52 8.13 3.54 1.19
CA LEU A 52 7.10 3.80 0.19
C LEU A 52 6.01 2.71 0.24
N PHE A 53 6.42 1.44 0.31
CA PHE A 53 5.49 0.31 0.43
C PHE A 53 4.60 0.43 1.67
N LEU A 54 5.19 0.67 2.85
CA LEU A 54 4.44 0.81 4.09
C LEU A 54 3.51 2.02 4.05
N SER A 55 4.00 3.16 3.55
CA SER A 55 3.19 4.37 3.40
C SER A 55 1.97 4.10 2.52
N LEU A 56 2.18 3.56 1.31
CA LEU A 56 1.10 3.22 0.40
C LEU A 56 0.15 2.17 0.97
N LEU A 57 0.67 1.17 1.70
CA LEU A 57 -0.13 0.13 2.34
C LEU A 57 -1.13 0.75 3.33
N PHE A 58 -0.65 1.62 4.23
CA PHE A 58 -1.52 2.26 5.22
C PHE A 58 -2.52 3.23 4.57
N PHE A 59 -2.07 4.05 3.60
CA PHE A 59 -2.95 4.97 2.87
C PHE A 59 -4.04 4.25 2.08
N SER A 60 -3.67 3.25 1.27
CA SER A 60 -4.62 2.48 0.47
C SER A 60 -5.55 1.63 1.34
N SER A 61 -5.06 1.08 2.45
CA SER A 61 -5.90 0.38 3.43
C SER A 61 -6.93 1.30 4.08
N LEU A 62 -6.56 2.54 4.41
CA LEU A 62 -7.49 3.56 4.95
C LEU A 62 -8.54 3.95 3.91
N LEU A 63 -8.11 4.27 2.68
CA LEU A 63 -8.99 4.70 1.59
C LEU A 63 -10.00 3.61 1.20
N MET A 64 -9.56 2.36 1.10
CA MET A 64 -10.40 1.26 0.63
C MET A 64 -11.17 0.55 1.75
N GLY A 65 -10.95 0.93 3.02
CA GLY A 65 -11.60 0.35 4.21
C GLY A 65 -11.37 -1.16 4.38
N ARG A 66 -10.43 -1.73 3.62
CA ARG A 66 -10.06 -3.15 3.58
C ARG A 66 -8.55 -3.27 3.36
N THR A 67 -7.83 -3.76 4.38
CA THR A 67 -6.38 -4.02 4.35
C THR A 67 -5.95 -4.87 3.16
N ARG A 68 -6.79 -5.79 2.70
CA ARG A 68 -6.50 -6.66 1.55
C ARG A 68 -6.33 -5.91 0.24
N ARG A 69 -7.21 -4.94 -0.04
CA ARG A 69 -7.12 -4.14 -1.28
C ARG A 69 -5.90 -3.23 -1.24
N GLY A 70 -5.61 -2.70 -0.05
CA GLY A 70 -4.41 -1.90 0.15
C GLY A 70 -3.12 -2.67 -0.10
N LEU A 71 -3.03 -3.93 0.34
CA LEU A 71 -1.88 -4.81 0.06
C LEU A 71 -1.68 -5.04 -1.44
N VAL A 72 -2.74 -5.36 -2.18
CA VAL A 72 -2.65 -5.62 -3.62
C VAL A 72 -2.21 -4.36 -4.36
N PHE A 73 -2.77 -3.20 -3.99
CA PHE A 73 -2.41 -1.92 -4.60
C PHE A 73 -0.96 -1.53 -4.30
N SER A 74 -0.53 -1.57 -3.03
CA SER A 74 0.83 -1.21 -2.65
C SER A 74 1.87 -2.16 -3.25
N LEU A 75 1.58 -3.47 -3.33
CA LEU A 75 2.41 -4.44 -4.03
C LEU A 75 2.52 -4.12 -5.52
N GLY A 76 1.40 -3.83 -6.19
CA GLY A 76 1.40 -3.49 -7.61
C GLY A 76 2.28 -2.28 -7.93
N VAL A 77 2.17 -1.22 -7.13
CA VAL A 77 2.97 0.01 -7.30
C VAL A 77 4.46 -0.27 -7.04
N VAL A 78 4.80 -1.01 -5.98
CA VAL A 78 6.20 -1.34 -5.66
C VAL A 78 6.81 -2.26 -6.70
N LEU A 79 6.10 -3.29 -7.16
CA LEU A 79 6.56 -4.17 -8.22
C LEU A 79 6.79 -3.38 -9.51
N PHE A 80 5.90 -2.45 -9.85
CA PHE A 80 6.08 -1.59 -11.03
C PHE A 80 7.33 -0.70 -10.91
N LEU A 81 7.56 -0.09 -9.74
CA LEU A 81 8.76 0.71 -9.47
C LEU A 81 10.05 -0.13 -9.56
N VAL A 82 10.04 -1.33 -8.99
CA VAL A 82 11.18 -2.27 -9.06
C VAL A 82 11.45 -2.67 -10.50
N LEU A 83 10.43 -3.03 -11.27
CA LEU A 83 10.57 -3.31 -12.71
C LEU A 83 11.10 -2.09 -13.47
N GLY A 84 10.61 -0.89 -13.12
CA GLY A 84 11.11 0.37 -13.65
C GLY A 84 12.61 0.56 -13.42
N TYR A 85 13.11 0.23 -12.23
CA TYR A 85 14.53 0.28 -11.91
C TYR A 85 15.38 -0.64 -12.79
N PHE A 86 14.87 -1.83 -13.15
CA PHE A 86 15.55 -2.75 -14.08
C PHE A 86 15.35 -2.39 -15.58
N GLY A 87 14.77 -1.23 -15.89
CA GLY A 87 14.49 -0.80 -17.28
C GLY A 87 13.23 -1.42 -17.89
N ALA A 88 12.45 -2.17 -17.10
CA ALA A 88 11.20 -2.81 -17.51
C ALA A 88 9.97 -1.97 -17.14
N GLY A 89 10.11 -0.65 -16.97
CA GLY A 89 9.02 0.28 -16.63
C GLY A 89 8.08 0.63 -17.78
N ASN A 90 7.77 -0.32 -18.67
CA ASN A 90 7.00 -0.07 -19.88
C ASN A 90 5.49 -0.11 -19.62
N TRP A 91 4.72 0.56 -20.48
CA TRP A 91 3.25 0.56 -20.45
C TRP A 91 2.66 -0.86 -20.47
N LEU A 92 3.31 -1.80 -21.18
CA LEU A 92 2.89 -3.20 -21.19
C LEU A 92 2.95 -3.83 -19.78
N ASN A 93 4.04 -3.59 -19.05
CA ASN A 93 4.22 -4.14 -17.70
C ASN A 93 3.28 -3.47 -16.69
N PHE A 94 2.97 -2.19 -16.89
CA PHE A 94 1.93 -1.50 -16.11
C PHE A 94 0.55 -2.16 -16.29
N ILE A 95 0.15 -2.42 -17.54
CA ILE A 95 -1.13 -3.08 -17.86
C ILE A 95 -1.15 -4.50 -17.30
N LEU A 96 -0.09 -5.27 -17.47
CA LEU A 96 0.03 -6.64 -16.94
C LEU A 96 -0.10 -6.67 -15.42
N LEU A 97 0.63 -5.81 -14.70
CA LEU A 97 0.55 -5.75 -13.25
C LEU A 97 -0.85 -5.35 -12.76
N THR A 98 -1.48 -4.40 -13.46
CA THR A 98 -2.85 -3.97 -13.14
C THR A 98 -3.85 -5.11 -13.36
N ALA A 99 -3.75 -5.83 -14.49
CA ALA A 99 -4.61 -6.98 -14.80
C ALA A 99 -4.44 -8.11 -13.79
N ILE A 100 -3.19 -8.41 -13.38
CA ILE A 100 -2.89 -9.39 -12.33
C ILE A 100 -3.52 -8.96 -11.01
N GLY A 101 -3.34 -7.70 -10.61
CA GLY A 101 -3.91 -7.14 -9.39
C GLY A 101 -5.44 -7.22 -9.35
N VAL A 102 -6.12 -6.82 -10.43
CA VAL A 102 -7.58 -6.88 -10.57
C VAL A 102 -8.07 -8.33 -10.53
N THR A 103 -7.39 -9.24 -11.22
CA THR A 103 -7.78 -10.67 -11.24
C THR A 103 -7.62 -11.32 -9.87
N LEU A 104 -6.51 -11.04 -9.18
CA LEU A 104 -6.28 -11.46 -7.79
C LEU A 104 -7.38 -10.92 -6.86
N GLU A 105 -7.72 -9.64 -6.99
CA GLU A 105 -8.77 -9.02 -6.19
C GLU A 105 -10.13 -9.67 -6.46
N TYR A 106 -10.46 -9.93 -7.72
CA TYR A 106 -11.71 -10.57 -8.12
C TYR A 106 -11.80 -12.00 -7.58
N TYR A 107 -10.75 -12.82 -7.75
CA TYR A 107 -10.69 -14.18 -7.23
C TYR A 107 -10.83 -14.24 -5.71
N LEU A 108 -10.11 -13.37 -4.99
CA LEU A 108 -10.17 -13.30 -3.53
C LEU A 108 -11.52 -12.76 -3.02
N SER A 109 -12.19 -11.93 -3.80
CA SER A 109 -13.52 -11.41 -3.47
C SER A 109 -14.62 -12.46 -3.68
N ARG A 110 -14.45 -13.33 -4.69
CA ARG A 110 -15.42 -14.38 -5.04
C ARG A 110 -15.32 -15.64 -4.17
N ARG A 111 -14.20 -15.85 -3.49
CA ARG A 111 -13.97 -16.98 -2.56
C ARG A 111 -14.49 -16.73 -1.13
N ARG A 112 -15.21 -15.63 -0.90
CA ARG A 112 -15.92 -15.31 0.34
C ARG A 112 -17.42 -15.27 0.08
#